data_AF-A0A7D8UL82-F1
#
_entry.id   AF-A0A7D8UL82-F1
#
_cell.length_a   1.000
_cell.length_b   1.000
_cell.length_c   1.000
_cell.angle_alpha   90.00
_cell.angle_beta   90.00
_cell.angle_gamma   90.00
#
_symmetry.space_group_name_H-M   'P 1'
#
loop_
_entity.id
_entity.type
_entity.pdbx_description
1 polymer ?
#
loop_
_entity_poly.entity_id
_entity_poly.type
_entity_poly.pdbx_seq_one_letter_code
_entity_poly.pdbx_strand_id
1 'polypeptide(L)' 'MTKNLRKGNIPVKANNNKLIIKDVFYVPNLRATLISTKELINKGWNIIFKKDLVEIVKNTIRVTAS' A
#
# COMPACT_ATOMS: atom_id res chain seq x y z
N MET A 1 16.72 24.09 -9.31
CA MET A 1 15.31 24.11 -9.76
C MET A 1 14.47 23.26 -8.82
N THR A 2 13.65 23.87 -7.98
CA THR A 2 12.65 23.17 -7.17
C THR A 2 11.49 22.77 -8.06
N LYS A 3 11.34 21.46 -8.30
CA LYS A 3 10.22 20.91 -9.08
C LYS A 3 8.94 21.15 -8.26
N ASN A 4 8.10 22.10 -8.70
CA ASN A 4 6.78 22.32 -8.10
C ASN A 4 5.96 21.02 -8.20
N LEU A 5 5.89 20.27 -7.10
CA LEU A 5 5.07 19.07 -7.00
C LEU A 5 3.60 19.52 -6.95
N ARG A 6 2.92 19.44 -8.09
CA ARG A 6 1.48 19.76 -8.17
C ARG A 6 0.70 18.73 -7.36
N LYS A 7 -0.05 19.23 -6.37
CA LYS A 7 -1.02 18.45 -5.61
C LYS A 7 -2.39 18.50 -6.29
N GLY A 8 -3.15 17.42 -6.17
CA GLY A 8 -4.51 17.31 -6.70
C GLY A 8 -5.41 16.52 -5.76
N ASN A 9 -6.70 16.56 -6.04
CA ASN A 9 -7.71 15.81 -5.31
C ASN A 9 -8.11 14.57 -6.10
N ILE A 10 -8.13 13.40 -5.46
CA ILE A 10 -8.52 12.13 -6.09
C ILE A 10 -9.91 11.74 -5.55
N PRO A 11 -10.96 11.71 -6.39
CA PRO A 11 -12.22 11.11 -6.00
C PRO A 11 -12.05 9.58 -5.95
N VAL A 12 -12.47 8.97 -4.85
CA VAL A 12 -12.45 7.52 -4.65
C VAL A 12 -13.84 7.02 -4.24
N LYS A 13 -14.18 5.81 -4.69
CA LYS A 13 -15.40 5.12 -4.28
C LYS A 13 -14.99 3.88 -3.47
N ALA A 14 -15.42 3.80 -2.23
CA ALA A 14 -15.14 2.68 -1.33
C ALA A 14 -16.39 2.33 -0.52
N ASN A 15 -16.79 1.06 -0.51
CA ASN A 15 -17.95 0.57 0.26
C ASN A 15 -19.21 1.43 0.08
N ASN A 16 -19.57 1.74 -1.18
CA ASN A 16 -20.66 2.65 -1.58
C ASN A 16 -20.53 4.13 -1.16
N ASN A 17 -19.48 4.50 -0.44
CA ASN A 17 -19.19 5.89 -0.10
C ASN A 17 -18.35 6.55 -1.20
N LYS A 18 -18.68 7.81 -1.51
CA LYS A 18 -17.84 8.69 -2.33
C LYS A 18 -16.98 9.54 -1.39
N LEU A 19 -15.67 9.42 -1.51
CA LEU A 19 -14.71 10.16 -0.70
C LEU A 19 -13.77 10.94 -1.62
N ILE A 20 -13.20 12.03 -1.11
CA ILE A 20 -12.17 12.79 -1.83
C ILE A 20 -10.91 12.75 -0.98
N ILE A 21 -9.83 12.18 -1.53
CA ILE A 21 -8.51 12.27 -0.94
C ILE A 21 -7.90 13.59 -1.41
N LYS A 22 -7.66 14.50 -0.47
CA LYS A 22 -7.12 15.84 -0.76
C LYS A 22 -5.60 15.83 -0.80
N ASP A 23 -5.02 16.83 -1.47
CA ASP A 23 -3.58 17.14 -1.41
C ASP A 23 -2.63 16.00 -1.87
N VAL A 24 -3.06 15.19 -2.83
CA VAL A 24 -2.31 14.05 -3.35
C VAL A 24 -1.26 14.51 -4.35
N PHE A 25 -0.02 14.03 -4.20
CA PHE A 25 1.04 14.28 -5.17
C PHE A 25 0.96 13.33 -6.36
N TYR A 26 1.03 13.88 -7.57
CA TYR A 26 1.25 13.08 -8.77
C TYR A 26 2.75 12.77 -8.95
N VAL A 27 3.11 11.49 -8.93
CA VAL A 27 4.51 11.03 -9.06
C VAL A 27 4.66 10.17 -10.34
N PRO A 28 4.88 10.80 -11.52
CA PRO A 28 4.87 10.10 -12.81
C PRO A 28 5.97 9.03 -12.96
N ASN A 29 7.05 9.14 -12.18
CA ASN A 29 8.17 8.21 -12.25
C ASN A 29 8.11 7.10 -11.20
N LEU A 30 7.02 7.02 -10.43
CA LEU A 30 6.80 5.89 -9.52
C LEU A 30 6.36 4.69 -10.36
N ARG A 31 7.32 3.84 -10.75
CA ARG A 31 7.07 2.61 -11.51
C ARG A 31 6.52 1.45 -10.66
N ALA A 32 6.33 1.66 -9.36
CA ALA A 32 5.77 0.66 -8.46
C ALA A 32 4.25 0.85 -8.38
N THR A 33 3.50 -0.19 -8.73
CA THR A 33 2.07 -0.24 -8.39
C THR A 33 1.94 -0.36 -6.88
N LEU A 34 1.18 0.55 -6.26
CA LEU A 34 0.82 0.43 -4.85
C LEU A 34 0.04 -0.88 -4.67
N ILE A 35 0.65 -1.85 -3.98
CA ILE A 35 -0.01 -3.09 -3.61
C ILE A 35 -0.45 -2.97 -2.16
N SER A 36 -1.73 -3.23 -1.89
CA SER A 36 -2.22 -3.22 -0.52
C SER A 36 -1.70 -4.45 0.22
N THR A 37 -1.53 -4.34 1.54
CA THR A 37 -1.21 -5.50 2.40
C THR A 37 -2.24 -6.61 2.28
N LYS A 38 -3.52 -6.25 2.10
CA LYS A 38 -4.58 -7.23 1.86
C LYS A 38 -4.36 -8.00 0.57
N GLU A 39 -3.95 -7.32 -0.50
CA GLU A 39 -3.65 -7.96 -1.79
C GLU A 39 -2.43 -8.87 -1.70
N LEU A 40 -1.39 -8.48 -0.95
CA LEU A 40 -0.24 -9.35 -0.67
C LEU A 40 -0.66 -10.63 0.08
N ILE A 41 -1.50 -10.50 1.11
CA ILE A 41 -2.06 -11.66 1.84
C ILE A 41 -2.88 -12.56 0.90
N ASN A 42 -3.74 -11.99 0.06
CA ASN A 42 -4.53 -12.74 -0.92
C ASN A 42 -3.65 -13.50 -1.93
N LYS A 43 -2.47 -12.96 -2.25
CA LYS A 43 -1.45 -13.61 -3.10
C LYS A 43 -0.59 -14.64 -2.34
N GLY A 44 -0.93 -14.97 -1.09
CA GLY A 44 -0.24 -15.98 -0.29
C GLY A 44 1.05 -15.51 0.39
N TRP A 45 1.26 -14.19 0.49
CA TRP A 45 2.39 -13.64 1.22
C TRP A 45 2.08 -13.50 2.70
N ASN A 46 3.08 -13.78 3.54
CA ASN A 46 3.04 -13.47 4.95
C ASN A 46 3.75 -12.13 5.20
N ILE A 47 3.15 -11.27 6.02
CA ILE A 47 3.62 -9.91 6.27
C ILE A 47 3.79 -9.74 7.77
N ILE A 48 5.00 -9.37 8.20
CA ILE A 48 5.35 -9.16 9.61
C ILE A 48 5.76 -7.69 9.77
N PHE A 49 4.97 -6.96 10.55
CA PHE A 49 5.30 -5.60 10.94
C PHE A 49 6.12 -5.62 12.22
N LYS A 50 7.35 -5.13 12.15
CA LYS A 50 8.22 -4.85 13.31
C LYS A 50 8.30 -3.34 13.50
N LYS A 51 8.86 -2.91 14.63
CA LYS A 51 8.92 -1.49 15.01
C LYS A 51 9.50 -0.60 13.90
N ASP A 52 10.60 -1.04 13.28
CA ASP A 52 11.36 -0.23 12.33
C ASP A 52 11.40 -0.81 10.91
N LEU A 53 10.79 -1.97 10.68
CA LEU A 53 10.82 -2.65 9.38
C LEU A 53 9.59 -3.50 9.12
N VAL A 54 9.38 -3.83 7.84
CA VAL A 54 8.36 -4.77 7.39
C VAL A 54 9.02 -5.93 6.66
N GLU A 55 8.78 -7.15 7.13
CA GLU A 55 9.24 -8.38 6.48
C GLU A 55 8.10 -8.97 5.64
N ILE A 56 8.37 -9.25 4.37
CA ILE A 56 7.42 -9.85 3.43
C ILE A 56 8.01 -11.17 2.95
N VAL A 57 7.34 -12.29 3.26
CA VAL A 57 7.85 -13.64 3.01
C VAL A 57 6.87 -14.42 2.15
N LYS A 58 7.37 -15.11 1.13
CA LYS A 58 6.60 -16.06 0.30
C LYS A 58 6.84 -17.48 0.81
N ASN A 59 5.81 -18.32 0.85
CA ASN A 59 5.89 -19.73 1.26
C ASN A 59 6.34 -19.96 2.72
N THR A 60 5.60 -19.42 3.69
CA THR A 60 5.87 -19.70 5.11
C THR A 60 5.06 -20.90 5.60
N ILE A 61 5.71 -21.89 6.20
CA ILE A 61 5.04 -22.92 7.01
C ILE A 61 4.77 -22.30 8.39
N ARG A 62 3.49 -22.14 8.75
CA ARG A 62 3.12 -21.72 10.11
C ARG A 62 3.03 -22.97 10.99
N VAL A 63 3.97 -23.09 11.93
CA VAL A 63 3.90 -24.06 13.02
C VAL A 63 3.50 -23.28 14.27
N THR A 64 2.37 -23.62 14.85
CA THR A 64 1.91 -23.13 16.16
C THR A 64 2.07 -24.26 17.15
N ALA A 65 2.88 -24.05 18.18
CA ALA A 65 2.94 -24.94 19.34
C ALA A 65 1.89 -24.48 20.36
N SER A 66 1.12 -25.45 20.85
CA SER A 66 0.14 -25.31 21.92
C SER A 66 0.77 -25.48 23.30
#